data_AF-A0AAN9SPG0-F1
#
_entry.id   AF-A0AAN9SPG0-F1
#
_cell.length_a   1.000
_cell.length_b   1.000
_cell.length_c   1.000
_cell.angle_alpha   90.00
_cell.angle_beta   90.00
_cell.angle_gamma   90.00
#
_symmetry.space_group_name_H-M   'P 1'
#
loop_
_entity.id
_entity.type
_entity.pdbx_description
1 polymer ?
#
loop_
_entity_poly.entity_id
_entity_poly.type
_entity_poly.pdbx_seq_one_letter_code
_entity_poly.pdbx_strand_id
1 'polypeptide(L)'
;MPLPSVLGNYEDNEKRKSSVAVENCADINWDELGFNPVPTDFMYVMKCEKGEKFSLGSLIPYGNIQISPFAVILNYGQGIFEGLKAYRTEDGRILLFRPEENAQRLKIGADRLCMPSPSSDQFVNAVKQTVLANKRWVLVSFVYAWPVQCNTVN
;
A
#
# COMPACT_ATOMS: atom_id res chain seq x y z
N MET A 1 50.83 34.92 25.28
CA MET A 1 50.18 33.59 25.17
C MET A 1 48.75 33.82 24.70
N PRO A 2 48.34 33.29 23.54
CA PRO A 2 46.98 33.44 23.05
C PRO A 2 46.06 32.36 23.67
N LEU A 3 44.78 32.71 23.82
CA LEU A 3 43.72 31.83 24.37
C LEU A 3 43.34 30.71 23.38
N PRO A 4 42.86 29.55 23.85
CA PRO A 4 42.45 28.46 22.97
C PRO A 4 41.14 28.82 22.24
N SER A 5 41.11 28.67 20.92
CA SER A 5 39.93 28.86 20.08
C SER A 5 38.90 27.76 20.32
N VAL A 6 37.73 28.14 20.85
CA VAL A 6 36.54 27.29 20.93
C VAL A 6 35.87 27.26 19.55
N LEU A 7 36.40 26.43 18.66
CA LEU A 7 35.70 26.02 17.43
C LEU A 7 35.68 24.49 17.41
N GLY A 8 34.83 23.93 18.27
CA GLY A 8 34.43 22.53 18.17
C GLY A 8 33.46 22.37 17.01
N ASN A 9 33.93 21.72 15.95
CA ASN A 9 33.26 21.29 14.73
C ASN A 9 31.71 21.21 14.83
N TYR A 10 31.04 22.18 14.21
CA TYR A 10 29.59 22.15 13.96
C TYR A 10 29.21 21.11 12.87
N GLU A 11 30.20 20.66 12.09
CA GLU A 11 30.03 19.75 10.93
C GLU A 11 29.85 18.27 11.32
N ASP A 12 30.17 17.88 12.55
CA ASP A 12 30.09 16.47 12.99
C ASP A 12 28.66 16.05 13.41
N ASN A 13 27.74 16.99 13.58
CA ASN A 13 26.35 16.71 13.99
C ASN A 13 25.41 16.41 12.82
N GLU A 14 25.77 16.81 11.61
CA GLU A 14 24.98 16.55 10.40
C GLU A 14 25.17 15.11 9.88
N LYS A 15 26.41 14.59 9.99
CA LYS A 15 26.74 13.18 9.69
C LYS A 15 26.14 12.19 10.69
N ARG A 16 25.84 12.60 11.92
CA ARG A 16 25.14 11.73 12.90
C ARG A 16 23.64 11.63 12.62
N LYS A 17 23.00 12.69 12.10
CA LYS A 17 21.59 12.63 11.69
C LYS A 17 21.36 11.76 10.45
N SER A 18 22.33 11.65 9.54
CA SER A 18 22.21 10.80 8.35
C SER A 18 22.33 9.29 8.65
N SER A 19 22.88 8.91 9.80
CA SER A 19 23.14 7.51 10.14
C SER A 19 21.93 6.74 10.70
N VAL A 20 20.85 7.42 11.10
CA VAL A 20 19.70 6.78 11.79
C VAL A 20 18.51 6.50 10.85
N ALA A 21 18.51 7.01 9.62
CA ALA A 21 17.34 6.93 8.73
C ALA A 21 17.39 5.83 7.66
N VAL A 22 18.53 5.15 7.47
CA VAL A 22 18.78 4.26 6.31
C VAL A 22 18.99 2.79 6.74
N GLU A 23 18.39 2.34 7.84
CA GLU A 23 18.61 0.96 8.30
C GLU A 23 17.55 -0.06 7.86
N ASN A 24 16.51 0.29 7.10
CA ASN A 24 15.48 -0.68 6.69
C ASN A 24 14.77 -0.32 5.37
N CYS A 25 15.51 0.11 4.34
CA CYS A 25 14.95 0.27 2.99
C CYS A 25 15.21 -0.99 2.17
N ALA A 26 14.31 -1.34 1.25
CA ALA A 26 14.51 -2.48 0.37
C ALA A 26 15.75 -2.28 -0.52
N ASP A 27 16.46 -3.38 -0.79
CA ASP A 27 17.66 -3.41 -1.65
C ASP A 27 17.24 -3.36 -3.13
N ILE A 28 16.96 -2.16 -3.62
CA ILE A 28 16.55 -1.87 -5.00
C ILE A 28 17.20 -0.57 -5.46
N ASN A 29 17.50 -0.49 -6.76
CA ASN A 29 17.96 0.75 -7.38
C ASN A 29 16.80 1.72 -7.57
N TRP A 30 16.73 2.75 -6.73
CA TRP A 30 15.62 3.71 -6.71
C TRP A 30 15.63 4.68 -7.88
N ASP A 31 16.79 4.97 -8.47
CA ASP A 31 16.93 5.90 -9.60
C ASP A 31 16.45 5.27 -10.93
N GLU A 32 16.48 3.94 -11.01
CA GLU A 32 16.03 3.17 -12.18
C GLU A 32 14.60 2.61 -12.01
N LEU A 33 13.92 2.94 -10.91
CA LEU A 33 12.61 2.40 -10.61
C LEU A 33 11.55 2.99 -11.57
N GLY A 34 11.18 2.19 -12.56
CA GLY A 34 10.05 2.47 -13.45
C GLY A 34 8.69 2.08 -12.86
N PHE A 35 7.67 2.03 -13.71
CA PHE A 35 6.32 1.57 -13.34
C PHE A 35 6.16 0.04 -13.40
N ASN A 36 7.26 -0.69 -13.38
CA ASN A 36 7.22 -2.15 -13.43
C ASN A 36 6.76 -2.71 -12.08
N PRO A 37 5.92 -3.76 -12.08
CA PRO A 37 5.48 -4.39 -10.85
C PRO A 37 6.66 -5.04 -10.13
N VAL A 38 6.88 -4.67 -8.88
CA VAL A 38 7.86 -5.28 -7.98
C VAL A 38 7.09 -5.95 -6.84
N PRO A 39 7.32 -7.25 -6.55
CA PRO A 39 6.68 -7.92 -5.44
C PRO A 39 7.15 -7.28 -4.11
N THR A 40 6.20 -7.05 -3.20
CA THR A 40 6.47 -6.56 -1.85
C THR A 40 6.35 -7.70 -0.85
N ASP A 41 6.60 -7.45 0.44
CA ASP A 41 6.64 -8.53 1.45
C ASP A 41 5.23 -9.02 1.80
N PHE A 42 4.25 -8.12 1.87
CA PHE A 42 2.90 -8.41 2.35
C PHE A 42 1.81 -7.86 1.42
N MET A 43 0.67 -8.54 1.39
CA MET A 43 -0.56 -8.09 0.76
C MET A 43 -1.73 -8.21 1.73
N TYR A 44 -2.74 -7.36 1.58
CA TYR A 44 -3.95 -7.41 2.39
C TYR A 44 -5.09 -8.08 1.62
N VAL A 45 -5.77 -9.01 2.27
CA VAL A 45 -6.87 -9.80 1.68
C VAL A 45 -8.10 -9.73 2.58
N MET A 46 -9.26 -9.48 1.97
CA MET A 46 -10.56 -9.53 2.62
C MET A 46 -11.51 -10.30 1.71
N LYS A 47 -12.43 -11.06 2.31
CA LYS A 47 -13.40 -11.87 1.58
C LYS A 47 -14.81 -11.33 1.82
N CYS A 48 -15.65 -11.45 0.80
CA CYS A 48 -17.08 -11.17 0.90
C CYS A 48 -17.82 -12.43 0.46
N GLU A 49 -18.67 -12.97 1.34
CA GLU A 49 -19.56 -14.05 0.99
C GLU A 49 -20.85 -13.49 0.37
N LYS A 50 -21.60 -14.35 -0.33
CA LYS A 50 -22.77 -13.92 -1.10
C LYS A 50 -23.85 -13.39 -0.17
N GLY A 51 -24.18 -12.11 -0.33
CA GLY A 51 -25.19 -11.43 0.50
C GLY A 51 -24.70 -11.01 1.89
N GLU A 52 -23.43 -11.25 2.20
CA GLU A 52 -22.83 -10.87 3.47
C GLU A 52 -22.04 -9.55 3.36
N LYS A 53 -21.66 -9.01 4.52
CA LYS A 53 -20.70 -7.92 4.59
C LYS A 53 -19.29 -8.46 4.40
N PHE A 54 -18.38 -7.59 3.96
CA PHE A 54 -16.97 -7.91 3.93
C PHE A 54 -16.47 -8.30 5.33
N SER A 55 -15.76 -9.44 5.38
CA SER A 55 -15.08 -9.95 6.57
C SER A 55 -14.04 -8.99 7.11
N LEU A 56 -13.52 -9.27 8.31
CA LEU A 56 -12.31 -8.60 8.78
C LEU A 56 -11.14 -9.12 7.92
N GLY A 57 -10.54 -8.27 7.10
CA GLY A 57 -9.41 -8.68 6.27
C GLY A 57 -8.14 -8.94 7.09
N SER A 58 -7.14 -9.50 6.43
CA SER A 58 -5.86 -9.91 7.04
C SER A 58 -4.67 -9.59 6.15
N LEU A 59 -3.54 -9.29 6.79
CA LEU A 59 -2.24 -9.22 6.12
C LEU A 59 -1.69 -10.63 5.96
N ILE A 60 -1.30 -10.97 4.74
CA ILE A 60 -0.63 -12.23 4.40
C ILE A 60 0.68 -11.93 3.64
N PRO A 61 1.68 -12.82 3.67
CA PRO A 61 2.84 -12.70 2.80
C PRO A 61 2.41 -12.63 1.34
N TYR A 62 3.12 -11.83 0.54
CA TYR A 62 2.87 -11.76 -0.90
C TYR A 62 3.02 -13.15 -1.53
N GLY A 63 2.07 -13.49 -2.39
CA GLY A 63 2.07 -14.76 -3.08
C GLY A 63 0.92 -14.89 -4.07
N ASN A 64 0.85 -16.05 -4.72
CA ASN A 64 -0.17 -16.33 -5.72
C ASN A 64 -1.56 -16.43 -5.08
N ILE A 65 -2.55 -15.82 -5.71
CA ILE A 65 -3.95 -15.92 -5.33
C ILE A 65 -4.56 -17.15 -6.05
N GLN A 66 -5.19 -18.02 -5.27
CA GLN A 66 -5.96 -19.13 -5.83
C GLN A 66 -7.35 -18.66 -6.25
N ILE A 67 -7.72 -18.93 -7.50
CA ILE A 67 -9.00 -18.54 -8.07
C ILE A 67 -9.61 -19.71 -8.83
N SER A 68 -10.93 -19.88 -8.75
CA SER A 68 -11.64 -20.87 -9.55
C SER A 68 -11.53 -20.52 -11.05
N PRO A 69 -11.32 -21.49 -11.95
CA PRO A 69 -11.41 -21.27 -13.39
C PRO A 69 -12.76 -20.69 -13.84
N PHE A 70 -13.84 -20.95 -13.09
CA PHE A 70 -15.18 -20.41 -13.33
C PHE A 70 -15.42 -19.01 -12.74
N ALA A 71 -14.37 -18.36 -12.22
CA ALA A 71 -14.53 -17.04 -11.62
C ALA A 71 -15.03 -16.02 -12.66
N VAL A 72 -15.97 -15.18 -12.24
CA VAL A 72 -16.61 -14.19 -13.12
C VAL A 72 -15.62 -13.13 -13.61
N ILE A 73 -14.59 -12.82 -12.83
CA ILE A 73 -13.50 -11.93 -13.27
C ILE A 73 -12.74 -12.49 -14.48
N LEU A 74 -12.55 -13.81 -14.57
CA LEU A 74 -11.81 -14.45 -15.68
C LEU A 74 -12.67 -14.60 -16.93
N ASN A 75 -13.98 -14.85 -16.76
CA ASN A 75 -14.89 -15.17 -17.86
C ASN A 75 -15.65 -13.95 -18.40
N TYR A 76 -15.93 -12.97 -17.53
CA TYR A 76 -16.79 -11.83 -17.84
C TYR A 76 -16.19 -10.49 -17.40
N GLY A 77 -14.94 -10.46 -16.91
CA GLY A 77 -14.24 -9.23 -16.55
C GLY A 77 -14.88 -8.46 -15.40
N GLN A 78 -15.72 -9.10 -14.57
CA GLN A 78 -16.36 -8.44 -13.44
C GLN A 78 -15.34 -8.20 -12.31
N GLY A 79 -14.63 -7.08 -12.39
CA GLY A 79 -13.64 -6.65 -11.42
C GLY A 79 -13.38 -5.15 -11.50
N ILE A 80 -12.95 -4.56 -10.39
CA ILE A 80 -12.54 -3.15 -10.30
C ILE A 80 -11.19 -3.06 -9.62
N PHE A 81 -10.45 -1.99 -9.83
CA PHE A 81 -9.20 -1.74 -9.11
C PHE A 81 -9.11 -0.26 -8.74
N GLU A 82 -8.23 0.04 -7.79
CA GLU A 82 -7.97 1.42 -7.36
C GLU A 82 -6.48 1.76 -7.41
N GLY A 83 -6.19 3.05 -7.49
CA GLY A 83 -4.83 3.56 -7.60
C GLY A 83 -4.62 4.72 -6.67
N LEU A 84 -3.77 4.54 -5.66
CA LEU A 84 -3.32 5.62 -4.78
C LEU A 84 -1.82 5.56 -4.63
N LYS A 85 -1.24 6.46 -3.85
CA LYS A 85 0.19 6.54 -3.63
C LYS A 85 0.46 6.84 -2.16
N ALA A 86 1.46 6.16 -1.61
CA ALA A 86 2.04 6.48 -0.33
C ALA A 86 3.34 7.26 -0.54
N TYR A 87 3.57 8.28 0.28
CA TYR A 87 4.73 9.15 0.21
C TYR A 87 5.44 9.17 1.55
N ARG A 88 6.76 9.14 1.53
CA ARG A 88 7.59 9.33 2.72
C ARG A 88 8.02 10.79 2.80
N THR A 89 7.77 11.44 3.94
CA THR A 89 8.26 12.81 4.19
C THR A 89 9.71 12.79 4.63
N GLU A 90 10.38 13.95 4.57
CA GLU A 90 11.73 14.13 5.13
C GLU A 90 11.79 13.77 6.62
N ASP A 91 10.72 14.05 7.38
CA ASP A 91 10.58 13.65 8.80
C ASP A 91 10.37 12.13 9.02
N GLY A 92 10.36 11.32 7.95
CA GLY A 92 10.13 9.88 8.01
C GLY A 92 8.66 9.44 8.18
N ARG A 93 7.70 10.37 8.20
CA ARG A 93 6.26 10.05 8.22
C ARG A 93 5.81 9.51 6.87
N ILE A 94 4.78 8.65 6.89
CA ILE A 94 4.13 8.16 5.67
C ILE A 94 2.78 8.86 5.49
N LEU A 95 2.57 9.47 4.33
CA LEU A 95 1.36 10.18 3.97
C LEU A 95 0.61 9.45 2.85
N LEU A 96 -0.72 9.47 2.96
CA LEU A 96 -1.66 9.01 1.94
C LEU A 96 -2.44 10.22 1.43
N PHE A 97 -2.55 10.35 0.11
CA PHE A 97 -3.31 11.45 -0.48
C PHE A 97 -4.76 11.05 -0.70
N ARG A 98 -5.67 11.63 0.10
CA ARG A 98 -7.15 11.49 -0.01
C ARG A 98 -7.64 10.05 -0.24
N PRO A 99 -7.22 9.07 0.58
CA PRO A 99 -7.63 7.66 0.39
C PRO A 99 -9.14 7.45 0.47
N GLU A 100 -9.88 8.34 1.12
CA GLU A 100 -11.34 8.33 1.21
C GLU A 100 -12.01 8.54 -0.17
N GLU A 101 -11.41 9.35 -1.05
CA GLU A 101 -11.93 9.59 -2.41
C GLU A 101 -11.74 8.36 -3.31
N ASN A 102 -10.62 7.65 -3.14
CA ASN A 102 -10.39 6.36 -3.77
C ASN A 102 -11.44 5.34 -3.31
N ALA A 103 -11.77 5.32 -2.02
CA ALA A 103 -12.80 4.44 -1.50
C ALA A 103 -14.19 4.76 -2.08
N GLN A 104 -14.53 6.04 -2.22
CA GLN A 104 -15.79 6.47 -2.85
C GLN A 104 -15.85 6.05 -4.32
N ARG A 105 -14.76 6.21 -5.07
CA ARG A 105 -14.71 5.79 -6.47
C ARG A 105 -14.80 4.28 -6.63
N LEU A 106 -14.17 3.51 -5.73
CA LEU A 106 -14.34 2.05 -5.67
C LEU A 106 -15.81 1.68 -5.48
N LYS A 107 -16.52 2.35 -4.57
CA LYS A 107 -17.94 2.11 -4.32
C LYS A 107 -18.81 2.38 -5.55
N ILE A 108 -18.60 3.51 -6.21
CA ILE A 108 -19.33 3.86 -7.45
C ILE A 108 -19.07 2.80 -8.54
N GLY A 109 -17.82 2.34 -8.68
CA GLY A 109 -17.46 1.30 -9.65
C GLY A 109 -18.08 -0.06 -9.31
N ALA A 110 -18.09 -0.44 -8.03
CA ALA A 110 -18.73 -1.66 -7.54
C ALA A 110 -20.24 -1.63 -7.82
N ASP A 111 -20.91 -0.52 -7.52
CA ASP A 111 -22.33 -0.34 -7.80
C ASP A 111 -22.62 -0.48 -9.31
N ARG A 112 -21.77 0.09 -10.17
CA ARG A 112 -21.92 -0.01 -11.63
C ARG A 112 -21.72 -1.44 -12.16
N LEU A 113 -20.88 -2.24 -11.52
CA LEU A 113 -20.66 -3.65 -11.86
C LEU A 113 -21.55 -4.61 -11.05
N CYS A 114 -22.53 -4.11 -10.29
CA CYS A 114 -23.40 -4.92 -9.44
C CYS A 114 -22.61 -5.81 -8.45
N MET A 115 -21.52 -5.29 -7.89
CA MET A 115 -20.66 -5.96 -6.91
C MET A 115 -20.84 -5.36 -5.51
N PRO A 116 -20.63 -6.13 -4.45
CA PRO A 116 -20.55 -5.57 -3.10
C PRO A 116 -19.29 -4.69 -2.98
N SER A 117 -19.40 -3.61 -2.19
CA SER A 117 -18.28 -2.71 -1.90
C SER A 117 -17.95 -2.71 -0.40
N PRO A 118 -16.67 -2.68 0.00
CA PRO A 118 -16.31 -2.45 1.39
C PRO A 118 -16.71 -1.03 1.82
N SER A 119 -16.87 -0.83 3.13
CA SER A 119 -17.03 0.54 3.66
C SER A 119 -15.77 1.36 3.44
N SER A 120 -15.92 2.70 3.39
CA SER A 120 -14.77 3.60 3.24
C SER A 120 -13.73 3.39 4.33
N ASP A 121 -14.17 3.14 5.57
CA ASP A 121 -13.28 2.87 6.70
C ASP A 121 -12.52 1.55 6.53
N GLN A 122 -13.17 0.49 6.05
CA GLN A 122 -12.50 -0.78 5.76
C GLN A 122 -11.43 -0.61 4.69
N PHE A 123 -11.74 0.12 3.61
CA PHE A 123 -10.77 0.39 2.55
C PHE A 123 -9.56 1.18 3.08
N VAL A 124 -9.80 2.29 3.78
CA VAL A 124 -8.73 3.14 4.31
C VAL A 124 -7.88 2.38 5.33
N ASN A 125 -8.50 1.54 6.16
CA ASN A 125 -7.78 0.70 7.13
C ASN A 125 -6.90 -0.34 6.41
N ALA A 126 -7.42 -1.05 5.42
CA ALA A 126 -6.68 -2.03 4.63
C ALA A 126 -5.45 -1.40 3.95
N VAL A 127 -5.61 -0.21 3.37
CA VAL A 127 -4.51 0.54 2.74
C VAL A 127 -3.45 0.91 3.79
N LYS A 128 -3.87 1.46 4.93
CA LYS A 128 -2.95 1.82 6.03
C LYS A 128 -2.16 0.60 6.52
N GLN A 129 -2.82 -0.54 6.76
CA GLN A 129 -2.15 -1.76 7.19
C GLN A 129 -1.14 -2.26 6.15
N THR A 130 -1.52 -2.29 4.88
CA THR A 130 -0.64 -2.72 3.78
C THR A 130 0.60 -1.85 3.67
N VAL A 131 0.43 -0.53 3.77
CA VAL A 131 1.53 0.44 3.67
C VAL A 131 2.45 0.35 4.88
N LEU A 132 1.91 0.16 6.09
CA LEU A 132 2.71 -0.01 7.30
C LEU A 132 3.51 -1.32 7.29
N ALA A 133 2.91 -2.42 6.82
CA ALA A 133 3.58 -3.71 6.68
C ALA A 133 4.74 -3.62 5.66
N ASN A 134 4.55 -2.84 4.59
CA ASN A 134 5.54 -2.67 3.51
C ASN A 134 6.34 -1.37 3.62
N LYS A 135 6.47 -0.76 4.80
CA LYS A 135 7.11 0.56 4.98
C LYS A 135 8.49 0.69 4.33
N ARG A 136 9.28 -0.40 4.30
CA ARG A 136 10.62 -0.47 3.68
C ARG A 136 10.63 -0.25 2.17
N TRP A 137 9.48 -0.45 1.52
CA TRP A 137 9.28 -0.28 0.07
C TRP A 137 8.75 1.11 -0.29
N VAL A 138 8.37 1.93 0.70
CA VAL A 138 7.75 3.23 0.48
C VAL A 138 8.82 4.30 0.34
N LEU A 139 9.20 4.59 -0.90
CA LEU A 139 9.93 5.81 -1.27
C LEU A 139 9.09 6.71 -2.18
N VAL A 140 8.36 6.16 -3.17
CA VAL A 140 7.41 6.94 -3.98
C VAL A 140 6.40 6.01 -4.69
N SER A 141 5.12 6.07 -4.32
CA SER A 141 3.96 5.49 -5.04
C SER A 141 3.71 3.97 -4.89
N PHE A 142 2.48 3.57 -4.55
CA PHE A 142 2.06 2.16 -4.46
C PHE A 142 0.62 1.97 -4.95
N VAL A 143 0.45 1.29 -6.08
CA VAL A 143 -0.87 1.01 -6.70
C VAL A 143 -1.48 -0.22 -6.06
N TYR A 144 -2.77 -0.16 -5.70
CA TYR A 144 -3.45 -1.21 -4.95
C TYR A 144 -4.62 -1.81 -5.75
N ALA A 145 -4.38 -2.96 -6.39
CA ALA A 145 -5.42 -3.67 -7.13
C ALA A 145 -6.24 -4.58 -6.20
N TRP A 146 -7.57 -4.44 -6.22
CA TRP A 146 -8.48 -5.29 -5.45
C TRP A 146 -9.32 -6.18 -6.39
N PRO A 147 -8.99 -7.45 -6.61
CA PRO A 147 -9.92 -8.35 -7.28
C PRO A 147 -11.09 -8.64 -6.32
N VAL A 148 -12.25 -8.01 -6.57
CA VAL A 148 -13.50 -8.40 -5.91
C VAL A 148 -13.93 -9.72 -6.53
N GLN A 149 -13.77 -10.81 -5.78
CA GLN A 149 -14.43 -12.06 -6.12
C GLN A 149 -15.80 -12.08 -5.42
N CYS A 150 -16.86 -11.76 -6.17
CA CYS A 150 -18.22 -12.07 -5.74
C CYS A 150 -18.91 -12.89 -6.82
N ASN A 151 -18.64 -14.20 -6.82
CA ASN A 151 -19.58 -15.26 -7.21
C ASN A 151 -18.84 -16.60 -7.15
N THR A 152 -19.02 -17.34 -6.06
CA THR A 152 -19.07 -18.80 -6.15
C THR A 152 -20.51 -19.14 -6.48
N VAL A 153 -20.78 -19.39 -7.76
CA VAL A 153 -21.89 -20.24 -8.17
C VAL A 153 -21.54 -21.65 -7.67
N ASN A 154 -22.09 -21.99 -6.50
CA ASN A 154 -22.87 -23.21 -6.22
C ASN A 154 -23.14 -23.29 -4.72
#